data_AF-A0A524QCX7-F1
#
_entry.id   AF-A0A524QCX7-F1
#
_cell.length_a   1.000
_cell.length_b   1.000
_cell.length_c   1.000
_cell.angle_alpha   90.00
_cell.angle_beta   90.00
_cell.angle_gamma   90.00
#
_symmetry.space_group_name_H-M   'P 1'
#
loop_
_entity.id
_entity.type
_entity.pdbx_description
1 polymer ?
#
loop_
_entity_poly.entity_id
_entity_poly.type
_entity_poly.pdbx_seq_one_letter_code
_entity_poly.pdbx_strand_id
1 'polypeptide(L)'
;INYIAYSEEIAGAMLRRQQATAVVAARFKIVEGAVSMVEMALEQLSQKGIIDLDEEKKAAMVSNLMVVLCGDKDPNPIINTGTLHT
;
A
#
# COMPACT_ATOMS: atom_id res chain seq x y z
N ILE A 1 -21.50 37.93 28.31
CA ILE A 1 -20.18 37.77 27.64
C ILE A 1 -19.74 36.32 27.88
N ASN A 2 -20.23 35.39 27.07
CA ASN A 2 -19.75 34.01 27.02
C ASN A 2 -20.14 33.45 25.64
N TYR A 3 -19.48 33.99 24.63
CA TYR A 3 -19.76 33.68 23.23
C TYR A 3 -18.43 33.27 22.62
N ILE A 4 -18.33 31.99 22.30
CA ILE A 4 -17.34 31.44 21.36
C ILE A 4 -15.87 31.41 21.84
N ALA A 5 -15.59 30.74 22.95
CA ALA A 5 -14.30 30.04 23.09
C ALA A 5 -14.32 28.62 22.46
N TYR A 6 -15.52 28.12 22.11
CA TYR A 6 -15.75 26.73 21.69
C TYR A 6 -15.61 26.49 20.18
N SER A 7 -15.38 27.53 19.36
CA SER A 7 -15.45 27.37 17.90
C SER A 7 -14.12 27.24 17.19
N GLU A 8 -13.02 27.81 17.69
CA GLU A 8 -11.69 27.61 17.07
C GLU A 8 -11.11 26.24 17.39
N GLU A 9 -11.19 25.80 18.66
CA GLU A 9 -10.64 24.51 19.09
C GLU A 9 -11.39 23.34 18.43
N ILE A 10 -12.72 23.42 18.35
CA ILE A 10 -13.54 22.38 17.73
C ILE A 10 -13.44 22.40 16.21
N ALA A 11 -13.33 23.57 15.57
CA ALA A 11 -13.07 23.64 14.13
C ALA A 11 -11.72 22.99 13.79
N GLY A 12 -10.67 23.25 14.58
CA GLY A 12 -9.37 22.62 14.42
C GLY A 12 -9.41 21.10 14.61
N ALA A 13 -10.12 20.61 15.62
CA ALA A 13 -10.30 19.17 15.87
C ALA A 13 -11.10 18.49 14.75
N MET A 14 -12.15 19.15 14.24
CA MET A 14 -12.98 18.65 13.15
C MET A 14 -12.19 18.59 11.84
N LEU A 15 -11.42 19.63 11.51
CA LEU A 15 -10.53 19.67 10.34
C LEU A 15 -9.49 18.55 10.39
N ARG A 16 -8.82 18.35 11.53
CA ARG A 16 -7.87 17.23 11.70
C ARG A 16 -8.53 15.88 11.47
N ARG A 17 -9.74 15.69 12.00
CA ARG A 17 -10.51 14.44 11.80
C ARG A 17 -10.87 14.23 10.33
N GLN A 18 -11.35 15.28 9.65
CA GLN A 18 -11.68 15.21 8.22
C GLN A 18 -10.44 14.89 7.38
N GLN A 19 -9.29 15.52 7.68
CA GLN A 19 -8.03 15.23 7.01
C GLN A 19 -7.57 13.79 7.25
N ALA A 20 -7.67 13.28 8.48
CA ALA A 20 -7.35 11.89 8.78
C ALA A 20 -8.23 10.92 7.97
N THR A 21 -9.53 11.19 7.87
CA THR A 21 -10.45 10.40 7.04
C THR A 21 -10.07 10.47 5.55
N ALA A 22 -9.75 11.66 5.04
CA ALA A 22 -9.33 11.84 3.66
C ALA A 22 -8.01 11.10 3.34
N VAL A 23 -7.05 11.13 4.26
CA VAL A 23 -5.77 10.40 4.14
C VAL A 23 -6.01 8.90 4.10
N VAL A 24 -6.85 8.36 4.98
CA VAL A 24 -7.18 6.92 4.99
C VAL A 24 -7.91 6.53 3.70
N ALA A 25 -8.87 7.34 3.24
CA ALA A 25 -9.58 7.08 1.99
C ALA A 25 -8.64 7.09 0.76
N ALA A 26 -7.67 8.01 0.74
CA ALA A 26 -6.64 8.03 -0.30
C ALA A 26 -5.76 6.77 -0.24
N ARG A 27 -5.29 6.39 0.96
CA ARG A 27 -4.49 5.16 1.17
C ARG A 27 -5.24 3.91 0.74
N PHE A 28 -6.54 3.83 1.02
CA PHE A 28 -7.36 2.72 0.59
C PHE A 28 -7.37 2.58 -0.95
N LYS A 29 -7.60 3.68 -1.68
CA LYS A 29 -7.58 3.67 -3.16
C LYS A 29 -6.22 3.28 -3.74
N ILE A 30 -5.13 3.72 -3.11
CA ILE A 30 -3.77 3.33 -3.52
C ILE A 30 -3.60 1.81 -3.41
N VAL A 31 -4.00 1.24 -2.26
CA VAL A 31 -3.88 -0.20 -2.02
C VAL A 31 -4.75 -1.01 -2.99
N GLU A 32 -5.98 -0.57 -3.26
CA GLU A 32 -6.89 -1.21 -4.23
C GLU A 32 -6.26 -1.28 -5.63
N GLY A 33 -5.69 -0.17 -6.10
CA GLY A 33 -4.97 -0.13 -7.37
C GLY A 33 -3.73 -1.02 -7.37
N ALA A 34 -2.96 -1.02 -6.28
CA ALA A 34 -1.76 -1.84 -6.13
C ALA A 34 -2.08 -3.34 -6.19
N VAL A 35 -3.10 -3.81 -5.47
CA VAL A 35 -3.53 -5.22 -5.51
C VAL A 35 -3.90 -5.64 -6.93
N SER A 36 -4.68 -4.80 -7.63
CA SER A 36 -5.07 -5.07 -9.02
C SER A 36 -3.85 -5.15 -9.95
N MET A 37 -2.87 -4.26 -9.79
CA MET A 37 -1.63 -4.28 -10.58
C MET A 37 -0.80 -5.54 -10.33
N VAL A 38 -0.70 -6.00 -9.07
CA VAL A 38 0.02 -7.23 -8.71
C VAL A 38 -0.67 -8.47 -9.27
N GLU A 39 -1.98 -8.55 -9.15
CA GLU A 39 -2.78 -9.66 -9.68
C GLU A 39 -2.58 -9.80 -11.20
N MET A 40 -2.74 -8.71 -11.95
CA MET A 40 -2.52 -8.69 -13.40
C MET A 40 -1.09 -9.09 -13.78
N ALA A 41 -0.08 -8.65 -13.03
CA ALA A 41 1.31 -8.99 -13.32
C ALA A 41 1.58 -10.49 -13.12
N LEU A 42 1.09 -11.07 -12.02
CA LEU A 42 1.24 -12.51 -11.73
C LEU A 42 0.52 -13.36 -12.77
N GLU A 43 -0.70 -12.98 -13.16
CA GLU A 43 -1.46 -13.68 -14.17
C GLU A 43 -0.74 -13.68 -15.52
N GLN A 44 -0.27 -12.52 -15.98
CA GLN A 44 0.46 -12.42 -17.25
C GLN A 44 1.76 -13.23 -17.26
N LEU A 45 2.51 -13.24 -16.15
CA LEU A 45 3.75 -14.02 -16.05
C LEU A 45 3.48 -15.52 -16.03
N SER A 46 2.40 -15.95 -15.37
CA SER A 46 1.94 -17.34 -15.36
C SER A 46 1.45 -17.79 -16.73
N GLN A 47 0.63 -16.99 -17.43
CA GLN A 47 0.15 -17.28 -18.79
C GLN A 47 1.30 -17.42 -19.80
N LYS A 48 2.38 -16.65 -19.64
CA LYS A 48 3.57 -16.74 -20.49
C LYS A 48 4.49 -17.91 -20.12
N GLY A 49 4.19 -18.66 -19.05
CA GLY A 49 5.02 -19.77 -18.56
C GLY A 49 6.42 -19.33 -18.13
N ILE A 50 6.61 -18.04 -17.80
CA ILE A 50 7.92 -17.48 -17.45
C ILE A 50 8.30 -17.87 -16.00
N ILE A 51 7.29 -18.09 -15.15
CA ILE A 51 7.48 -18.40 -13.74
C ILE A 51 6.58 -19.57 -13.33
N ASP A 52 7.12 -20.46 -12.50
CA ASP A 52 6.38 -21.45 -11.74
C ASP A 52 6.46 -21.05 -10.25
N LEU A 53 5.33 -20.60 -9.72
CA LEU A 53 5.22 -20.09 -8.35
C LEU A 53 4.45 -21.11 -7.51
N ASP A 54 5.14 -21.71 -6.56
CA ASP A 54 4.48 -22.31 -5.40
C ASP A 54 3.80 -21.21 -4.53
N GLU A 55 2.92 -21.63 -3.62
CA GLU A 55 2.15 -20.68 -2.80
C GLU A 55 3.05 -19.78 -1.94
N GLU A 56 4.19 -20.29 -1.47
CA GLU A 56 5.14 -19.56 -0.63
C GLU A 56 5.87 -18.45 -1.42
N LYS A 57 6.39 -18.77 -2.62
CA LYS A 57 7.01 -17.78 -3.52
C LYS A 57 6.00 -16.76 -4.00
N LYS A 58 4.75 -17.15 -4.26
CA LYS A 58 3.68 -16.23 -4.64
C LYS A 58 3.43 -15.21 -3.51
N ALA A 59 3.30 -15.67 -2.27
CA ALA A 59 3.13 -14.79 -1.11
C ALA A 59 4.32 -13.82 -0.94
N ALA A 60 5.55 -14.31 -1.08
CA ALA A 60 6.75 -13.47 -1.01
C ALA A 60 6.79 -12.41 -2.12
N MET A 61 6.45 -12.78 -3.36
CA MET A 61 6.45 -11.87 -4.49
C MET A 61 5.35 -10.80 -4.37
N VAL A 62 4.14 -11.18 -3.93
CA VAL A 62 3.06 -10.22 -3.62
C VAL A 62 3.52 -9.24 -2.56
N SER A 63 4.12 -9.71 -1.46
CA SER A 63 4.62 -8.85 -0.38
C SER A 63 5.63 -7.82 -0.90
N ASN A 64 6.63 -8.27 -1.66
CA ASN A 64 7.65 -7.38 -2.22
C ASN A 64 7.04 -6.35 -3.18
N LEU A 65 6.14 -6.76 -4.06
CA LEU A 65 5.47 -5.84 -4.99
C LEU A 65 4.56 -4.84 -4.25
N MET A 66 3.85 -5.27 -3.21
CA MET A 66 3.00 -4.39 -2.40
C MET A 66 3.84 -3.35 -1.65
N VAL A 67 5.02 -3.70 -1.14
CA VAL A 67 5.94 -2.73 -0.51
C VAL A 67 6.42 -1.70 -1.52
N VAL A 68 6.71 -2.11 -2.76
CA VAL A 68 7.14 -1.21 -3.84
C VAL A 68 6.01 -0.27 -4.28
N LEU A 69 4.80 -0.80 -4.46
CA LEU A 69 3.67 -0.04 -5.01
C LEU A 69 2.98 0.87 -3.98
N CYS A 70 2.95 0.45 -2.71
CA CYS A 70 2.31 1.20 -1.63
C CYS A 70 3.30 2.00 -0.77
N GLY A 71 4.61 1.80 -0.96
CA GLY A 71 5.65 2.51 -0.24
C GLY A 71 5.72 4.00 -0.65
N ASP A 72 5.78 4.90 0.32
CA ASP A 72 5.97 6.34 0.08
C ASP A 72 7.42 6.73 -0.29
N LYS A 73 8.35 5.77 -0.23
CA LYS A 73 9.76 5.94 -0.57
C LYS A 73 10.12 4.99 -1.71
N ASP A 74 10.96 5.47 -2.63
CA ASP A 74 11.55 4.61 -3.65
C ASP A 74 12.16 3.36 -3.01
N PRO A 75 11.85 2.16 -3.51
CA PRO A 75 12.37 0.92 -2.95
C PRO A 75 13.89 0.88 -3.09
N ASN A 76 14.59 1.09 -1.97
CA ASN A 76 16.03 0.93 -1.83
C ASN A 76 16.28 -0.03 -0.65
N PRO A 77 16.80 -1.25 -0.85
CA PRO A 77 17.23 -1.91 -2.09
C PRO A 77 16.14 -2.84 -2.69
N ILE A 78 16.31 -3.22 -3.95
CA ILE A 78 15.61 -4.35 -4.58
C ILE A 78 15.96 -5.60 -3.75
N ILE A 79 15.01 -6.12 -2.98
CA ILE A 79 15.22 -7.33 -2.16
C ILE A 79 15.46 -8.50 -3.11
N ASN A 80 16.73 -8.92 -3.19
CA ASN A 80 17.14 -10.12 -3.89
C ASN A 80 16.62 -11.34 -3.11
N THR A 81 15.50 -11.91 -3.54
CA THR A 81 14.96 -13.18 -3.00
C THR A 81 15.71 -14.41 -3.52
N GLY A 82 16.83 -14.21 -4.23
CA GLY A 82 17.73 -15.27 -4.63
C GLY A 82 18.79 -15.52 -3.58
N THR A 83 18.80 -16.74 -3.05
CA THR A 83 19.86 -17.38 -2.24
C THR A 83 19.85 -17.08 -0.75
N LEU A 84 19.25 -17.99 0.03
CA LEU A 84 19.77 -18.49 1.30
C LEU A 84 19.26 -19.92 1.46
N HIS A 85 19.80 -20.82 0.62
CA HIS A 85 19.82 -22.25 0.91
C HIS A 85 21.11 -22.53 1.70
N THR A 86 20.97 -23.08 2.91
CA THR A 86 21.95 -23.94 3.56
C THR A 86 21.18 -25.01 4.32
#